data_AF-A0A5J6JNA8-F1
#
_entry.id   AF-A0A5J6JNA8-F1
#
_cell.length_a   1.000
_cell.length_b   1.000
_cell.length_c   1.000
_cell.angle_alpha   90.00
_cell.angle_beta   90.00
_cell.angle_gamma   90.00
#
_symmetry.space_group_name_H-M   'P 1'
#
loop_
_entity.id
_entity.type
_entity.pdbx_description
1 polymer ?
#
loop_
_entity_poly.entity_id
_entity_poly.type
_entity_poly.pdbx_seq_one_letter_code
_entity_poly.pdbx_strand_id
1 'polypeptide(L)'
;MGTWDIGPVNDDTTADFHACLDATAEADRPGLVRDALVRVLGSDDPSGRHVVVEAVAAAALVAAQYPGGRPVTSPYGPDLPVPALPVGLRELAVLALDRVDAKASEASLLREPWATTDRYLQWRRRLYLLRRVLAFPTPQPVTRSWARIDGWMQRHAPASYALLAPPADPAEVEAAQEAMGVRFPADLLHSLACHDGLTEWANVVPDQPPMSVAGILDHWQMCVEIAAEESDPSGPHGHEEPWWHPQWIPWAQSDGDSQIIDMREGPGQGRLGSTAHDDRAHFDDGWPSLAVYLTAVADALDNGGNVDGDTPYLTTGGELWWTSTGRTELNGSPLTVAPRTETETDTAPPQ
;
A
#
# COMPACT_ATOMS: atom_id res chain seq x y z
N MET A 1 8.89 33.86 13.13
CA MET A 1 7.56 33.63 12.52
C MET A 1 7.78 32.53 11.50
N GLY A 2 7.86 31.29 11.98
CA GLY A 2 8.34 30.12 11.25
C GLY A 2 7.32 29.68 10.22
N THR A 3 7.71 29.80 8.96
CA THR A 3 6.91 29.47 7.79
C THR A 3 6.81 27.96 7.71
N TRP A 4 5.58 27.43 7.71
CA TRP A 4 5.27 26.01 7.52
C TRP A 4 6.02 25.47 6.30
N ASP A 5 7.10 24.72 6.54
CA ASP A 5 7.73 23.97 5.46
C ASP A 5 6.96 22.65 5.29
N ILE A 6 6.94 22.15 4.06
CA ILE A 6 6.02 21.13 3.59
C ILE A 6 6.43 19.79 4.25
N GLY A 7 5.95 19.54 5.48
CA GLY A 7 6.30 18.44 6.39
C GLY A 7 5.29 18.31 7.53
N PRO A 8 4.66 17.14 7.80
CA PRO A 8 4.09 16.88 9.12
C PRO A 8 5.18 16.83 10.23
N VAL A 9 6.45 16.90 9.80
CA VAL A 9 7.69 16.79 10.56
C VAL A 9 8.67 17.96 10.28
N ASN A 10 8.23 19.04 9.61
CA ASN A 10 9.11 20.18 9.27
C ASN A 10 8.62 21.48 9.91
N ASP A 11 8.39 21.42 11.21
CA ASP A 11 8.07 22.58 12.04
C ASP A 11 8.97 22.54 13.28
N ASP A 12 9.18 23.69 13.92
CA ASP A 12 10.04 23.81 15.11
C ASP A 12 9.57 22.83 16.22
N THR A 13 8.25 22.61 16.33
CA THR A 13 7.65 21.62 17.23
C THR A 13 8.16 20.20 17.00
N THR A 14 8.37 19.79 15.73
CA THR A 14 8.91 18.46 15.42
C THR A 14 10.37 18.35 15.82
N ALA A 15 11.17 19.38 15.53
CA ALA A 15 12.57 19.41 15.98
C ALA A 15 12.66 19.35 17.51
N ASP A 16 11.83 20.10 18.23
CA ASP A 16 11.79 20.08 19.70
C ASP A 16 11.45 18.68 20.23
N PHE A 17 10.49 18.00 19.60
CA PHE A 17 10.13 16.62 19.94
C PHE A 17 11.29 15.64 19.73
N HIS A 18 11.95 15.68 18.56
CA HIS A 18 13.08 14.80 18.27
C HIS A 18 14.33 15.13 19.11
N ALA A 19 14.61 16.41 19.38
CA ALA A 19 15.67 16.80 20.30
C ALA A 19 15.40 16.29 21.72
N CYS A 20 14.14 16.30 22.17
CA CYS A 20 13.74 15.70 23.44
C CYS A 20 13.92 14.17 23.43
N LEU A 21 13.57 13.50 22.32
CA LEU A 21 13.80 12.07 22.13
C LEU A 21 15.30 11.73 22.20
N ASP A 22 16.17 12.52 21.57
CA ASP A 22 17.61 12.31 21.55
C ASP A 22 18.25 12.53 22.92
N ALA A 23 17.79 13.55 23.66
CA ALA A 23 18.21 13.83 25.02
C ALA A 23 17.72 12.78 26.04
N THR A 24 16.68 12.01 25.68
CA THR A 24 16.13 10.95 26.53
C THR A 24 16.98 9.68 26.43
N ALA A 25 17.22 9.04 27.58
CA ALA A 25 17.93 7.77 27.64
C ALA A 25 17.26 6.72 26.74
N GLU A 26 18.05 5.92 26.02
CA GLU A 26 17.54 5.00 25.00
C GLU A 26 16.41 4.08 25.50
N ALA A 27 16.52 3.60 26.75
CA ALA A 27 15.50 2.74 27.38
C ALA A 27 14.15 3.43 27.60
N ASP A 28 14.12 4.77 27.72
CA ASP A 28 12.92 5.56 28.02
C ASP A 28 12.27 6.16 26.75
N ARG A 29 12.99 6.15 25.62
CA ARG A 29 12.49 6.68 24.33
C ARG A 29 11.16 6.07 23.87
N PRO A 30 10.90 4.74 24.02
CA PRO A 30 9.59 4.19 23.69
C PRO A 30 8.44 4.77 24.52
N GLY A 31 8.71 5.14 25.77
CA GLY A 31 7.74 5.81 26.65
C GLY A 31 7.38 7.20 26.13
N LEU A 32 8.37 7.97 25.68
CA LEU A 32 8.15 9.29 25.09
C LEU A 32 7.29 9.23 23.82
N VAL A 33 7.58 8.26 22.93
CA VAL A 33 6.77 8.01 21.73
C VAL A 33 5.33 7.64 22.10
N ARG A 34 5.15 6.75 23.09
CA ARG A 34 3.82 6.38 23.59
C ARG A 34 3.05 7.59 24.12
N ASP A 35 3.68 8.42 24.94
CA ASP A 35 3.04 9.56 25.59
C ASP A 35 2.53 10.58 24.57
N ALA A 36 3.30 10.84 23.50
CA ALA A 36 2.86 11.70 22.40
C ALA A 36 1.59 11.16 21.70
N LEU A 37 1.54 9.86 21.43
CA LEU A 37 0.38 9.20 20.82
C LEU A 37 -0.84 9.21 21.75
N VAL A 38 -0.65 8.95 23.05
CA VAL A 38 -1.75 8.94 24.02
C VAL A 38 -2.30 10.34 24.27
N ARG A 39 -1.45 11.38 24.21
CA ARG A 39 -1.87 12.76 24.47
C ARG A 39 -2.92 13.25 23.47
N VAL A 40 -2.81 12.90 22.19
CA VAL A 40 -3.82 13.28 21.19
C VAL A 40 -5.14 12.53 21.38
N LEU A 41 -5.09 11.31 21.91
CA LEU A 41 -6.28 10.51 22.21
C LEU A 41 -7.04 11.04 23.43
N GLY A 42 -6.31 11.49 24.46
CA GLY A 42 -6.88 11.97 25.73
C GLY A 42 -7.19 13.47 25.80
N SER A 43 -6.84 14.26 24.79
CA SER A 43 -7.08 15.71 24.82
C SER A 43 -8.53 16.06 24.50
N ASP A 44 -9.14 16.91 25.35
CA ASP A 44 -10.44 17.53 25.10
C ASP A 44 -10.40 18.51 23.92
N ASP A 45 -9.23 19.13 23.69
CA ASP A 45 -8.91 19.93 22.50
C ASP A 45 -7.63 19.42 21.82
N PRO A 46 -7.72 18.33 21.04
CA PRO A 46 -6.59 17.80 20.29
C PRO A 46 -6.29 18.62 19.03
N SER A 47 -6.97 19.74 18.79
CA SER A 47 -6.62 20.65 17.69
C SER A 47 -5.39 21.51 18.02
N GLY A 48 -4.91 21.47 19.28
CA GLY A 48 -3.67 22.10 19.69
C GLY A 48 -2.51 21.65 18.78
N ARG A 49 -1.95 22.61 18.03
CA ARG A 49 -0.90 22.37 17.01
C ARG A 49 0.22 21.47 17.50
N HIS A 50 0.71 21.68 18.73
CA HIS A 50 1.80 20.88 19.30
C HIS A 50 1.42 19.41 19.50
N VAL A 51 0.22 19.13 20.01
CA VAL A 51 -0.28 17.77 20.24
C VAL A 51 -0.41 17.00 18.93
N VAL A 52 -0.94 17.64 17.88
CA VAL A 52 -1.07 17.03 16.55
C VAL A 52 0.30 16.73 15.95
N VAL A 53 1.20 17.71 15.96
CA VAL A 53 2.53 17.55 15.34
C VAL A 53 3.35 16.48 16.05
N GLU A 54 3.36 16.46 17.38
CA GLU A 54 4.07 15.43 18.16
C GLU A 54 3.48 14.03 17.92
N ALA A 55 2.16 13.90 17.86
CA ALA A 55 1.52 12.60 17.58
C ALA A 55 1.86 12.08 16.18
N VAL A 56 1.88 12.96 15.16
CA VAL A 56 2.23 12.57 13.80
C VAL A 56 3.73 12.24 13.68
N ALA A 57 4.60 13.00 14.36
CA ALA A 57 6.04 12.70 14.43
C ALA A 57 6.29 11.34 15.10
N ALA A 58 5.65 11.09 16.25
CA ALA A 58 5.71 9.81 16.94
C ALA A 58 5.22 8.65 16.05
N ALA A 59 4.10 8.84 15.34
CA ALA A 59 3.58 7.85 14.40
C ALA A 59 4.54 7.60 13.22
N ALA A 60 5.25 8.62 12.73
CA ALA A 60 6.28 8.48 11.69
C ALA A 60 7.46 7.64 12.17
N LEU A 61 7.91 7.82 13.42
CA LEU A 61 8.97 6.98 14.00
C LEU A 61 8.53 5.52 14.15
N VAL A 62 7.27 5.29 14.52
CA VAL A 62 6.69 3.93 14.57
C VAL A 62 6.65 3.33 13.16
N ALA A 63 6.08 4.05 12.19
CA ALA A 63 5.92 3.57 10.81
C ALA A 63 7.25 3.26 10.13
N ALA A 64 8.31 4.03 10.43
CA ALA A 64 9.66 3.79 9.91
C ALA A 64 10.23 2.40 10.28
N GLN A 65 9.66 1.70 11.27
CA GLN A 65 10.06 0.35 11.67
C GLN A 65 9.23 -0.76 11.01
N TYR A 66 8.29 -0.43 10.12
CA TYR A 66 7.42 -1.39 9.43
C TYR A 66 7.68 -1.40 7.91
N PRO A 67 7.34 -2.50 7.20
CA PRO A 67 7.45 -2.57 5.74
C PRO A 67 6.75 -1.40 5.04
N GLY A 68 7.41 -0.76 4.07
CA GLY A 68 6.93 0.45 3.40
C GLY A 68 7.19 1.75 4.16
N GLY A 69 7.61 1.66 5.42
CA GLY A 69 8.08 2.80 6.20
C GLY A 69 9.33 3.42 5.61
N ARG A 70 9.38 4.75 5.58
CA ARG A 70 10.57 5.50 5.20
C ARG A 70 11.30 5.98 6.46
N PRO A 71 12.63 5.86 6.53
CA PRO A 71 13.40 6.48 7.59
C PRO A 71 13.12 7.98 7.68
N VAL A 72 13.03 8.52 8.89
CA VAL A 72 12.80 9.94 9.13
C VAL A 72 14.13 10.69 8.96
N THR A 73 14.51 10.99 7.71
CA THR A 73 15.77 11.67 7.35
C THR A 73 15.56 13.15 7.03
N SER A 74 14.77 13.83 7.85
CA SER A 74 14.56 15.29 7.74
C SER A 74 15.66 16.03 8.51
N PRO A 75 16.05 17.27 8.14
CA PRO A 75 16.83 18.16 9.01
C PRO A 75 16.19 18.40 10.38
N TYR A 76 14.89 18.12 10.50
CA TYR A 76 14.10 18.19 11.73
C TYR A 76 13.89 16.80 12.36
N GLY A 77 14.51 15.74 11.84
CA GLY A 77 14.47 14.37 12.35
C GLY A 77 15.34 14.16 13.60
N PRO A 78 15.27 12.97 14.24
CA PRO A 78 16.20 12.64 15.33
C PRO A 78 17.63 12.47 14.81
N ASP A 79 18.59 13.00 15.56
CA ASP A 79 20.02 12.88 15.29
C ASP A 79 20.55 11.48 15.67
N LEU A 80 19.89 10.82 16.64
CA LEU A 80 20.27 9.50 17.11
C LEU A 80 19.33 8.41 16.54
N PRO A 81 19.83 7.19 16.30
CA PRO A 81 18.99 6.07 15.92
C PRO A 81 17.85 5.84 16.93
N VAL A 82 16.65 5.61 16.41
CA VAL A 82 15.50 5.24 17.23
C VAL A 82 15.62 3.76 17.60
N PRO A 83 15.56 3.39 18.90
CA PRO A 83 15.60 2.00 19.30
C PRO A 83 14.35 1.24 18.82
N ALA A 84 14.40 -0.09 18.87
CA ALA A 84 13.24 -0.92 18.54
C ALA A 84 12.03 -0.55 19.42
N LEU A 85 10.92 -0.20 18.77
CA LEU A 85 9.70 0.23 19.44
C LEU A 85 8.79 -0.97 19.76
N PRO A 86 8.10 -0.99 20.91
CA PRO A 86 7.16 -2.06 21.25
C PRO A 86 6.04 -2.19 20.22
N VAL A 87 5.70 -3.42 19.84
CA VAL A 87 4.67 -3.71 18.81
C VAL A 87 3.31 -3.08 19.10
N GLY A 88 2.95 -2.90 20.38
CA GLY A 88 1.70 -2.24 20.79
C GLY A 88 1.62 -0.75 20.45
N LEU A 89 2.74 -0.10 20.10
CA LEU A 89 2.73 1.29 19.62
C LEU A 89 2.15 1.43 18.22
N ARG A 90 2.15 0.35 17.43
CA ARG A 90 1.56 0.35 16.08
C ARG A 90 0.07 0.67 16.10
N GLU A 91 -0.69 -0.05 16.92
CA GLU A 91 -2.14 0.15 17.06
C GLU A 91 -2.47 1.54 17.64
N LEU A 92 -1.69 1.98 18.64
CA LEU A 92 -1.82 3.32 19.20
C LEU A 92 -1.53 4.42 18.16
N ALA A 93 -0.55 4.22 17.28
CA ALA A 93 -0.23 5.16 16.23
C ALA A 93 -1.36 5.27 15.20
N VAL A 94 -1.98 4.14 14.80
CA VAL A 94 -3.17 4.15 13.93
C VAL A 94 -4.32 4.94 14.57
N LEU A 95 -4.64 4.64 15.84
CA LEU A 95 -5.71 5.34 16.57
C LEU A 95 -5.43 6.84 16.70
N ALA A 96 -4.18 7.22 16.96
CA ALA A 96 -3.77 8.62 17.06
C ALA A 96 -3.95 9.35 15.72
N LEU A 97 -3.56 8.74 14.59
CA LEU A 97 -3.74 9.32 13.26
C LEU A 97 -5.22 9.42 12.87
N ASP A 98 -6.04 8.42 13.19
CA ASP A 98 -7.50 8.47 12.99
C ASP A 98 -8.13 9.63 13.77
N ARG A 99 -7.67 9.84 15.01
CA ARG A 99 -8.14 10.95 15.85
C ARG A 99 -7.73 12.32 15.29
N VAL A 100 -6.56 12.42 14.67
CA VAL A 100 -6.06 13.62 13.99
C VAL A 100 -6.86 13.92 12.73
N ASP A 101 -7.08 12.93 11.84
CA ASP A 101 -7.84 13.14 10.59
C ASP A 101 -9.31 13.50 10.85
N ALA A 102 -9.94 12.87 11.85
CA ALA A 102 -11.30 13.20 12.26
C ALA A 102 -11.43 14.68 12.67
N LYS A 103 -10.48 15.22 13.44
CA LYS A 103 -10.50 16.64 13.83
C LYS A 103 -10.11 17.57 12.72
N ALA A 104 -9.17 17.20 11.86
CA ALA A 104 -8.86 17.99 10.68
C ALA A 104 -10.09 18.16 9.78
N SER A 105 -10.94 17.14 9.71
CA SER A 105 -12.19 17.18 8.95
C SER A 105 -13.27 18.06 9.58
N GLU A 106 -13.35 18.13 10.92
CA GLU A 106 -14.30 18.99 11.65
C GLU A 106 -13.83 20.45 11.76
N ALA A 107 -12.52 20.68 11.88
CA ALA A 107 -11.94 21.99 12.14
C ALA A 107 -11.78 22.78 10.83
N SER A 108 -12.83 23.51 10.43
CA SER A 108 -12.73 24.55 9.38
C SER A 108 -11.58 25.54 9.66
N LEU A 109 -11.19 25.71 10.92
CA LEU A 109 -10.09 26.55 11.40
C LEU A 109 -8.68 26.11 10.92
N LEU A 110 -8.46 24.84 10.63
CA LEU A 110 -7.19 24.38 9.99
C LEU A 110 -7.22 24.59 8.47
N ARG A 111 -8.42 24.70 7.88
CA ARG A 111 -8.61 24.97 6.45
C ARG A 111 -8.43 26.45 6.14
N GLU A 112 -8.90 27.38 6.97
CA GLU A 112 -8.86 28.83 6.68
C GLU A 112 -7.47 29.42 6.37
N PRO A 113 -6.38 29.06 7.09
CA PRO A 113 -5.04 29.55 6.78
C PRO A 113 -4.44 28.95 5.50
N TRP A 114 -4.92 27.77 5.09
CA TRP A 114 -4.41 26.99 3.96
C TRP A 114 -5.38 26.92 2.78
N ALA A 115 -6.55 27.55 2.89
CA ALA A 115 -7.66 27.47 1.93
C ALA A 115 -7.27 27.94 0.52
N THR A 116 -6.17 28.68 0.40
CA THR A 116 -5.63 29.20 -0.85
C THR A 116 -4.44 28.39 -1.39
N THR A 117 -4.09 27.25 -0.78
CA THR A 117 -2.92 26.42 -1.18
C THR A 117 -3.22 24.92 -1.13
N ASP A 118 -2.57 24.13 -1.99
CA ASP A 118 -2.66 22.65 -1.95
C ASP A 118 -2.01 22.01 -0.71
N ARG A 119 -1.48 22.81 0.22
CA ARG A 119 -0.79 22.37 1.44
C ARG A 119 -1.65 21.50 2.33
N TYR A 120 -2.94 21.81 2.45
CA TYR A 120 -3.88 20.99 3.22
C TYR A 120 -4.04 19.60 2.61
N LEU A 121 -4.16 19.51 1.29
CA LEU A 121 -4.30 18.23 0.59
C LEU A 121 -3.01 17.41 0.67
N GLN A 122 -1.85 18.04 0.52
CA GLN A 122 -0.55 17.38 0.68
C GLN A 122 -0.35 16.85 2.11
N TRP A 123 -0.76 17.61 3.13
CA TRP A 123 -0.70 17.17 4.52
C TRP A 123 -1.63 15.97 4.77
N ARG A 124 -2.88 16.01 4.29
CA ARG A 124 -3.81 14.88 4.39
C ARG A 124 -3.29 13.64 3.65
N ARG A 125 -2.73 13.80 2.45
CA ARG A 125 -2.10 12.70 1.71
C ARG A 125 -1.01 12.05 2.54
N ARG A 126 -0.18 12.83 3.23
CA ARG A 126 0.88 12.29 4.10
C ARG A 126 0.34 11.56 5.32
N LEU A 127 -0.70 12.07 5.98
CA LEU A 127 -1.37 11.35 7.05
C LEU A 127 -1.92 10.01 6.56
N TYR A 128 -2.57 10.02 5.40
CA TYR A 128 -3.08 8.81 4.76
C TYR A 128 -1.95 7.81 4.47
N LEU A 129 -0.86 8.24 3.83
CA LEU A 129 0.29 7.37 3.53
C LEU A 129 0.94 6.80 4.80
N LEU A 130 1.09 7.63 5.84
CA LEU A 130 1.64 7.20 7.11
C LEU A 130 0.74 6.16 7.81
N ARG A 131 -0.56 6.43 7.85
CA ARG A 131 -1.56 5.50 8.36
C ARG A 131 -1.55 4.19 7.56
N ARG A 132 -1.42 4.27 6.24
CA ARG A 132 -1.39 3.12 5.33
C ARG A 132 -0.20 2.19 5.63
N VAL A 133 1.00 2.74 5.83
CA VAL A 133 2.18 1.96 6.28
C VAL A 133 1.89 1.20 7.58
N LEU A 134 1.27 1.88 8.54
CA LEU A 134 0.92 1.28 9.83
C LEU A 134 -0.21 0.25 9.71
N ALA A 135 -1.04 0.30 8.66
CA ALA A 135 -2.18 -0.59 8.47
C ALA A 135 -1.84 -1.86 7.66
N PHE A 136 -0.67 -1.93 7.01
CA PHE A 136 -0.31 -3.11 6.21
C PHE A 136 -0.32 -4.41 7.04
N PRO A 137 -0.87 -5.52 6.53
CA PRO A 137 -0.79 -6.78 7.25
C PRO A 137 0.67 -7.24 7.37
N THR A 138 0.94 -8.05 8.40
CA THR A 138 2.22 -8.77 8.46
C THR A 138 2.27 -9.75 7.28
N PRO A 139 3.30 -9.70 6.42
CA PRO A 139 3.34 -10.54 5.22
C PRO A 139 3.33 -12.02 5.58
N GLN A 140 2.48 -12.78 4.88
CA GLN A 140 2.49 -14.23 4.88
C GLN A 140 3.20 -14.75 3.61
N PRO A 141 3.65 -16.01 3.58
CA PRO A 141 4.16 -16.60 2.34
C PRO A 141 3.13 -16.47 1.22
N VAL A 142 3.56 -16.04 0.03
CA VAL A 142 2.68 -15.84 -1.14
C VAL A 142 1.82 -17.07 -1.43
N THR A 143 2.40 -18.27 -1.37
CA THR A 143 1.69 -19.54 -1.57
C THR A 143 0.56 -19.77 -0.55
N ARG A 144 0.71 -19.28 0.68
CA ARG A 144 -0.33 -19.34 1.71
C ARG A 144 -1.46 -18.35 1.41
N SER A 145 -1.13 -17.14 0.97
CA SER A 145 -2.13 -16.14 0.58
C SER A 145 -2.95 -16.63 -0.62
N TRP A 146 -2.30 -17.19 -1.65
CA TRP A 146 -3.00 -17.82 -2.78
C TRP A 146 -3.90 -18.97 -2.33
N ALA A 147 -3.43 -19.90 -1.51
CA ALA A 147 -4.27 -21.00 -1.03
C ALA A 147 -5.56 -20.53 -0.30
N ARG A 148 -5.52 -19.39 0.40
CA ARG A 148 -6.70 -18.77 1.02
C ARG A 148 -7.62 -18.15 -0.02
N ILE A 149 -7.06 -17.40 -0.97
CA ILE A 149 -7.80 -16.80 -2.08
C ILE A 149 -8.50 -17.90 -2.90
N ASP A 150 -7.78 -18.96 -3.27
CA ASP A 150 -8.30 -20.12 -4.00
C ASP A 150 -9.46 -20.78 -3.26
N GLY A 151 -9.27 -21.08 -1.98
CA GLY A 151 -10.29 -21.70 -1.15
C GLY A 151 -11.53 -20.84 -0.97
N TRP A 152 -11.38 -19.51 -0.99
CA TRP A 152 -12.51 -18.58 -0.99
C TRP A 152 -13.22 -18.58 -2.35
N MET A 153 -12.47 -18.42 -3.45
CA MET A 153 -13.03 -18.33 -4.80
C MET A 153 -13.71 -19.63 -5.22
N GLN A 154 -13.15 -20.80 -4.91
CA GLN A 154 -13.78 -22.10 -5.17
C GLN A 154 -15.17 -22.22 -4.54
N ARG A 155 -15.38 -21.61 -3.38
CA ARG A 155 -16.65 -21.67 -2.64
C ARG A 155 -17.65 -20.60 -3.09
N HIS A 156 -17.17 -19.39 -3.35
CA HIS A 156 -18.04 -18.21 -3.50
C HIS A 156 -18.05 -17.62 -4.91
N ALA A 157 -17.00 -17.83 -5.71
CA ALA A 157 -16.85 -17.32 -7.06
C ALA A 157 -16.21 -18.36 -8.01
N PRO A 158 -16.79 -19.57 -8.16
CA PRO A 158 -16.17 -20.67 -8.91
C PRO A 158 -15.97 -20.35 -10.40
N ALA A 159 -16.79 -19.45 -10.97
CA ALA A 159 -16.61 -18.95 -12.33
C ALA A 159 -15.30 -18.16 -12.45
N SER A 160 -15.02 -17.25 -11.52
CA SER A 160 -13.75 -16.52 -11.47
C SER A 160 -12.56 -17.42 -11.16
N TYR A 161 -12.75 -18.42 -10.28
CA TYR A 161 -11.69 -19.39 -9.95
C TYR A 161 -11.26 -20.18 -11.20
N ALA A 162 -12.20 -20.57 -12.06
CA ALA A 162 -11.91 -21.32 -13.27
C ALA A 162 -11.08 -20.52 -14.30
N LEU A 163 -10.96 -19.20 -14.14
CA LEU A 163 -10.17 -18.32 -15.01
C LEU A 163 -8.72 -18.13 -14.52
N LEU A 164 -8.40 -18.59 -13.31
CA LEU A 164 -7.01 -18.63 -12.84
C LEU A 164 -6.24 -19.69 -13.65
N ALA A 165 -5.14 -19.29 -14.27
CA ALA A 165 -4.30 -20.20 -15.04
C ALA A 165 -3.62 -21.23 -14.11
N PRO A 166 -3.24 -22.42 -14.63
CA PRO A 166 -2.38 -23.33 -13.89
C PRO A 166 -1.00 -22.69 -13.59
N PRO A 167 -0.18 -23.30 -12.72
CA PRO A 167 1.19 -22.84 -12.46
C PRO A 167 2.01 -22.65 -13.74
N ALA A 168 2.85 -21.62 -13.75
CA ALA A 168 3.76 -21.33 -14.86
C ALA A 168 4.81 -22.42 -15.05
N ASP A 169 5.23 -22.65 -16.30
CA ASP A 169 6.38 -23.51 -16.58
C ASP A 169 7.67 -22.85 -16.07
N PRO A 170 8.43 -23.47 -15.16
CA PRO A 170 9.70 -22.92 -14.68
C PRO A 170 10.71 -22.60 -15.80
N ALA A 171 10.67 -23.31 -16.93
CA ALA A 171 11.53 -23.03 -18.08
C ALA A 171 11.16 -21.72 -18.78
N GLU A 172 9.86 -21.42 -18.90
CA GLU A 172 9.38 -20.15 -19.45
C GLU A 172 9.72 -18.98 -18.52
N VAL A 173 9.59 -19.18 -17.20
CA VAL A 173 10.01 -18.19 -16.19
C VAL A 173 11.50 -17.87 -16.30
N GLU A 174 12.36 -18.88 -16.45
CA GLU A 174 13.80 -18.64 -16.61
C GLU A 174 14.12 -17.92 -17.93
N ALA A 175 13.46 -18.32 -19.03
CA ALA A 175 13.62 -17.66 -20.32
C ALA A 175 13.20 -16.17 -20.29
N ALA A 176 12.08 -15.86 -19.61
CA ALA A 176 11.63 -14.48 -19.45
C ALA A 176 12.62 -13.64 -18.62
N GLN A 177 13.14 -14.18 -17.52
CA GLN A 177 14.18 -13.50 -16.72
C GLN A 177 15.46 -13.24 -17.52
N GLU A 178 15.89 -14.21 -18.35
CA GLU A 178 17.05 -14.04 -19.23
C GLU A 178 16.81 -12.96 -20.29
N ALA A 179 15.64 -12.98 -20.94
CA ALA A 179 15.26 -12.02 -21.97
C ALA A 179 15.13 -10.59 -21.43
N MET A 180 14.55 -10.43 -20.23
CA MET A 180 14.41 -9.13 -19.56
C MET A 180 15.74 -8.64 -18.96
N GLY A 181 16.70 -9.53 -18.73
CA GLY A 181 17.92 -9.22 -17.98
C GLY A 181 17.66 -8.85 -16.51
N VAL A 182 16.50 -9.23 -15.97
CA VAL A 182 16.05 -8.93 -14.61
C VAL A 182 15.65 -10.22 -13.92
N ARG A 183 16.12 -10.43 -12.69
CA ARG A 183 15.70 -11.56 -11.87
C ARG A 183 14.38 -11.26 -11.18
N PHE A 184 13.44 -12.19 -11.24
CA PHE A 184 12.15 -12.02 -10.59
C PHE A 184 12.30 -12.17 -9.08
N PRO A 185 11.61 -11.34 -8.28
CA PRO A 185 11.65 -11.47 -6.83
C PRO A 185 10.95 -12.77 -6.40
N ALA A 186 11.37 -13.32 -5.26
CA ALA A 186 10.83 -14.58 -4.74
C ALA A 186 9.30 -14.57 -4.62
N ASP A 187 8.71 -13.43 -4.25
CA ASP A 187 7.26 -13.29 -4.15
C ASP A 187 6.56 -13.52 -5.50
N LEU A 188 7.09 -12.95 -6.59
CA LEU A 188 6.52 -13.13 -7.94
C LEU A 188 6.70 -14.57 -8.42
N LEU A 189 7.88 -15.16 -8.18
CA LEU A 189 8.13 -16.57 -8.52
C LEU A 189 7.15 -17.51 -7.80
N HIS A 190 6.88 -17.28 -6.52
CA HIS A 190 5.88 -18.05 -5.78
C HIS A 190 4.46 -17.81 -6.28
N SER A 191 4.14 -16.58 -6.71
CA SER A 191 2.83 -16.26 -7.29
C SER A 191 2.62 -17.02 -8.61
N LEU A 192 3.60 -16.97 -9.51
CA LEU A 192 3.57 -17.68 -10.80
C LEU A 192 3.58 -19.20 -10.64
N ALA A 193 4.20 -19.72 -9.58
CA ALA A 193 4.13 -21.14 -9.23
C ALA A 193 2.76 -21.57 -8.67
N CYS A 194 1.90 -20.63 -8.29
CA CYS A 194 0.49 -20.89 -7.99
C CYS A 194 -0.37 -20.75 -9.26
N HIS A 195 -0.28 -19.59 -9.92
CA HIS A 195 -1.05 -19.26 -11.12
C HIS A 195 -0.23 -18.43 -12.10
N ASP A 196 -0.18 -18.88 -13.36
CA ASP A 196 0.41 -18.14 -14.47
C ASP A 196 -0.54 -17.03 -14.98
N GLY A 197 -0.96 -16.15 -14.09
CA GLY A 197 -1.97 -15.14 -14.38
C GLY A 197 -3.36 -15.74 -14.62
N LEU A 198 -4.01 -15.28 -15.69
CA LEU A 198 -5.38 -15.66 -16.05
C LEU A 198 -5.45 -16.25 -17.46
N THR A 199 -6.36 -17.19 -17.67
CA THR A 199 -6.64 -17.72 -19.02
C THR A 199 -7.48 -16.75 -19.85
N GLU A 200 -8.32 -15.94 -19.20
CA GLU A 200 -9.13 -14.87 -19.80
C GLU A 200 -9.23 -13.71 -18.80
N TRP A 201 -9.60 -12.51 -19.26
CA TRP A 201 -9.72 -11.35 -18.39
C TRP A 201 -10.74 -11.59 -17.25
N ALA A 202 -10.35 -11.28 -16.02
CA ALA A 202 -11.21 -11.38 -14.84
C ALA A 202 -10.75 -10.42 -13.73
N ASN A 203 -11.70 -9.89 -12.96
CA ASN A 203 -11.41 -8.98 -11.85
C ASN A 203 -11.24 -9.77 -10.53
N VAL A 204 -10.09 -10.46 -10.38
CA VAL A 204 -9.86 -11.40 -9.26
C VAL A 204 -9.09 -10.80 -8.08
N VAL A 205 -8.35 -9.73 -8.31
CA VAL A 205 -7.60 -8.96 -7.29
C VAL A 205 -7.82 -7.45 -7.52
N PRO A 206 -7.60 -6.60 -6.50
CA PRO A 206 -7.68 -5.15 -6.64
C PRO A 206 -6.79 -4.57 -7.76
N ASP A 207 -7.19 -3.41 -8.29
CA ASP A 207 -6.53 -2.72 -9.39
C ASP A 207 -6.53 -3.52 -10.71
N GLN A 208 -5.40 -4.14 -11.06
CA GLN A 208 -5.16 -4.76 -12.36
C GLN A 208 -5.11 -6.29 -12.26
N PRO A 209 -5.58 -7.04 -13.27
CA PRO A 209 -5.53 -8.50 -13.27
C PRO A 209 -4.10 -9.03 -13.45
N PRO A 210 -3.72 -10.13 -12.78
CA PRO A 210 -2.38 -10.70 -12.89
C PRO A 210 -2.09 -11.24 -14.29
N MET A 211 -0.87 -11.03 -14.79
CA MET A 211 -0.44 -11.50 -16.10
C MET A 211 0.28 -12.86 -16.02
N SER A 212 0.23 -13.60 -17.13
CA SER A 212 1.10 -14.77 -17.35
C SER A 212 2.54 -14.33 -17.59
N VAL A 213 3.51 -15.25 -17.44
CA VAL A 213 4.92 -15.01 -17.75
C VAL A 213 5.11 -14.44 -19.16
N ALA A 214 4.40 -14.99 -20.15
CA ALA A 214 4.41 -14.49 -21.51
C ALA A 214 3.88 -13.05 -21.59
N GLY A 215 2.76 -12.76 -20.91
CA GLY A 215 2.19 -11.41 -20.85
C GLY A 215 3.12 -10.39 -20.17
N ILE A 216 3.81 -10.79 -19.09
CA ILE A 216 4.82 -9.97 -18.42
C ILE A 216 5.94 -9.60 -19.40
N LEU A 217 6.48 -10.60 -20.12
CA LEU A 217 7.57 -10.39 -21.07
C LEU A 217 7.15 -9.50 -22.24
N ASP A 218 6.01 -9.80 -22.87
CA ASP A 218 5.51 -9.07 -24.04
C ASP A 218 5.21 -7.61 -23.68
N HIS A 219 4.53 -7.36 -22.55
CA HIS A 219 4.24 -6.00 -22.09
C HIS A 219 5.53 -5.24 -21.72
N TRP A 220 6.47 -5.90 -21.04
CA TRP A 220 7.76 -5.29 -20.71
C TRP A 220 8.54 -4.89 -21.97
N GLN A 221 8.62 -5.77 -22.98
CA GLN A 221 9.32 -5.48 -24.24
C GLN A 221 8.69 -4.28 -24.95
N MET A 222 7.36 -4.28 -25.08
CA MET A 222 6.61 -3.18 -25.66
C MET A 222 6.90 -1.85 -24.95
N CYS A 223 6.88 -1.82 -23.61
CA CYS A 223 7.18 -0.59 -22.84
C CYS A 223 8.64 -0.15 -22.97
N VAL A 224 9.61 -1.09 -23.03
CA VAL A 224 11.03 -0.74 -23.28
C VAL A 224 11.20 -0.13 -24.67
N GLU A 225 10.55 -0.67 -25.69
CA GLU A 225 10.60 -0.14 -27.05
C GLU A 225 10.01 1.27 -27.14
N ILE A 226 8.80 1.49 -26.59
CA ILE A 226 8.18 2.83 -26.54
C ILE A 226 9.08 3.83 -25.81
N ALA A 227 9.59 3.46 -24.64
CA ALA A 227 10.46 4.35 -23.87
C ALA A 227 11.74 4.73 -24.62
N ALA A 228 12.27 3.82 -25.46
CA ALA A 228 13.44 4.10 -26.29
C ALA A 228 13.12 5.07 -27.45
N GLU A 229 11.92 5.01 -28.01
CA GLU A 229 11.45 5.93 -29.06
C GLU A 229 11.13 7.33 -28.51
N GLU A 230 10.57 7.41 -27.30
CA GLU A 230 10.15 8.66 -26.67
C GLU A 230 11.24 9.35 -25.84
N SER A 231 12.40 8.72 -25.67
CA SER A 231 13.52 9.28 -24.92
C SER A 231 14.00 10.61 -25.54
N ASP A 232 13.47 11.73 -25.07
CA ASP A 232 13.97 13.06 -25.38
C ASP A 232 15.32 13.29 -24.66
N PRO A 233 16.46 13.37 -25.38
CA PRO A 233 17.76 13.61 -24.76
C PRO A 233 17.91 15.01 -24.12
N SER A 234 16.89 15.88 -24.23
CA SER A 234 16.84 17.22 -23.64
C SER A 234 15.85 17.41 -22.48
N GLY A 235 15.17 16.34 -22.04
CA GLY A 235 14.27 16.39 -20.89
C GLY A 235 14.98 16.64 -19.55
N PRO A 236 14.36 17.34 -18.58
CA PRO A 236 14.98 17.59 -17.29
C PRO A 236 15.23 16.27 -16.54
N HIS A 237 16.49 16.01 -16.17
CA HIS A 237 16.86 14.98 -15.21
C HIS A 237 16.46 15.44 -13.80
N GLY A 238 15.21 15.17 -13.42
CA GLY A 238 14.67 15.46 -12.09
C GLY A 238 14.66 14.25 -11.15
N HIS A 239 14.18 14.46 -9.92
CA HIS A 239 13.89 13.43 -8.92
C HIS A 239 12.57 12.66 -9.18
N GLU A 240 11.95 12.86 -10.35
CA GLU A 240 10.66 12.27 -10.72
C GLU A 240 10.87 10.92 -11.41
N GLU A 241 9.94 9.98 -11.17
CA GLU A 241 10.01 8.67 -11.81
C GLU A 241 9.78 8.80 -13.34
N PRO A 242 10.48 7.99 -14.15
CA PRO A 242 10.23 7.95 -15.59
C PRO A 242 8.86 7.33 -15.89
N TRP A 243 8.41 7.45 -17.14
CA TRP A 243 7.25 6.70 -17.63
C TRP A 243 7.48 5.19 -17.53
N TRP A 244 8.68 4.72 -17.91
CA TRP A 244 9.09 3.32 -17.81
C TRP A 244 10.56 3.17 -17.40
N HIS A 245 10.89 2.03 -16.78
CA HIS A 245 12.26 1.66 -16.46
C HIS A 245 12.48 0.15 -16.72
N PRO A 246 13.58 -0.28 -17.36
CA PRO A 246 13.83 -1.69 -17.67
C PRO A 246 13.88 -2.63 -16.45
N GLN A 247 14.21 -2.11 -15.26
CA GLN A 247 14.19 -2.88 -14.01
C GLN A 247 12.81 -2.97 -13.34
N TRP A 248 11.73 -2.57 -14.00
CA TRP A 248 10.36 -2.74 -13.49
C TRP A 248 9.71 -3.96 -14.12
N ILE A 249 9.13 -4.83 -13.30
CA ILE A 249 8.42 -6.03 -13.76
C ILE A 249 6.92 -5.74 -13.70
N PRO A 250 6.20 -5.63 -14.84
CA PRO A 250 4.75 -5.44 -14.83
C PRO A 250 4.12 -6.79 -14.48
N TRP A 251 3.57 -6.95 -13.28
CA TRP A 251 3.03 -8.24 -12.85
C TRP A 251 1.51 -8.38 -13.10
N ALA A 252 0.82 -7.24 -13.26
CA ALA A 252 -0.61 -7.15 -13.53
C ALA A 252 -0.90 -5.97 -14.44
N GLN A 253 -1.86 -6.10 -15.37
CA GLN A 253 -2.17 -5.07 -16.38
C GLN A 253 -3.61 -5.14 -16.88
N SER A 254 -4.22 -3.97 -17.15
CA SER A 254 -5.40 -3.84 -18.01
C SER A 254 -5.33 -2.52 -18.77
N ASP A 255 -5.74 -2.52 -20.04
CA ASP A 255 -5.87 -1.32 -20.88
C ASP A 255 -4.63 -0.41 -20.92
N GLY A 256 -3.43 -1.00 -20.77
CA GLY A 256 -2.15 -0.29 -20.79
C GLY A 256 -1.70 0.25 -19.44
N ASP A 257 -2.55 0.24 -18.41
CA ASP A 257 -2.19 0.54 -17.04
C ASP A 257 -1.67 -0.72 -16.35
N SER A 258 -0.55 -0.61 -15.65
CA SER A 258 0.14 -1.76 -15.08
C SER A 258 0.54 -1.54 -13.64
N GLN A 259 0.40 -2.59 -12.83
CA GLN A 259 1.09 -2.67 -11.55
C GLN A 259 2.48 -3.27 -11.77
N ILE A 260 3.49 -2.59 -11.25
CA ILE A 260 4.90 -2.92 -11.48
C ILE A 260 5.61 -3.26 -10.17
N ILE A 261 6.61 -4.13 -10.24
CA ILE A 261 7.54 -4.42 -9.14
C ILE A 261 8.90 -3.79 -9.43
N ASP A 262 9.39 -2.94 -8.54
CA ASP A 262 10.65 -2.22 -8.71
C ASP A 262 11.87 -3.10 -8.35
N MET A 263 12.68 -3.49 -9.33
CA MET A 263 13.89 -4.29 -9.10
C MET A 263 15.18 -3.46 -9.08
N ARG A 264 15.09 -2.12 -9.06
CA ARG A 264 16.26 -1.25 -8.89
C ARG A 264 16.88 -1.49 -7.51
N GLU A 265 18.21 -1.52 -7.45
CA GLU A 265 18.92 -1.72 -6.19
C GLU A 265 18.64 -0.56 -5.21
N GLY A 266 18.34 -0.91 -3.97
CA GLY A 266 18.15 0.05 -2.89
C GLY A 266 17.00 -0.30 -1.96
N PRO A 267 16.64 0.60 -1.03
CA PRO A 267 15.61 0.34 -0.02
C PRO A 267 14.21 0.07 -0.58
N GLY A 268 13.96 0.43 -1.85
CA GLY A 268 12.68 0.22 -2.54
C GLY A 268 12.60 -1.06 -3.36
N GLN A 269 13.66 -1.87 -3.42
CA GLN A 269 13.67 -3.07 -4.24
C GLN A 269 12.59 -4.07 -3.79
N GLY A 270 11.76 -4.54 -4.72
CA GLY A 270 10.63 -5.44 -4.48
C GLY A 270 9.30 -4.75 -4.16
N ARG A 271 9.26 -3.41 -4.05
CA ARG A 271 8.01 -2.67 -3.82
C ARG A 271 7.13 -2.67 -5.07
N LEU A 272 5.82 -2.60 -4.86
CA LEU A 272 4.87 -2.41 -5.95
C LEU A 272 4.66 -0.92 -6.18
N GLY A 273 4.41 -0.55 -7.42
CA GLY A 273 3.88 0.75 -7.83
C GLY A 273 2.99 0.55 -9.04
N SER A 274 2.59 1.66 -9.66
CA SER A 274 1.77 1.62 -10.86
C SER A 274 2.32 2.54 -11.94
N THR A 275 2.12 2.15 -13.19
CA THR A 275 2.36 2.96 -14.39
C THR A 275 1.02 3.17 -15.07
N ALA A 276 0.66 4.43 -15.28
CA ALA A 276 -0.47 4.76 -16.15
C ALA A 276 0.02 4.81 -17.61
N HIS A 277 -0.81 4.40 -18.56
CA HIS A 277 -0.43 4.46 -19.97
C HIS A 277 -0.18 5.89 -20.47
N ASP A 278 -0.76 6.90 -19.81
CA ASP A 278 -0.69 8.32 -20.19
C ASP A 278 0.06 9.22 -19.19
N ASP A 279 0.65 8.64 -18.13
CA ASP A 279 1.37 9.39 -17.09
C ASP A 279 2.57 8.61 -16.53
N ARG A 280 3.34 9.25 -15.68
CA ARG A 280 4.55 8.70 -15.06
C ARG A 280 4.22 7.58 -14.07
N ALA A 281 5.23 6.77 -13.79
CA ALA A 281 5.14 5.79 -12.72
C ALA A 281 5.03 6.45 -11.34
N HIS A 282 4.36 5.78 -10.41
CA HIS A 282 4.24 6.22 -9.02
C HIS A 282 4.39 5.05 -8.04
N PHE A 283 5.07 5.33 -6.92
CA PHE A 283 5.33 4.37 -5.84
C PHE A 283 4.96 4.91 -4.45
N ASP A 284 4.47 6.14 -4.36
CA ASP A 284 4.25 6.81 -3.07
C ASP A 284 3.15 6.15 -2.23
N ASP A 285 2.12 5.63 -2.89
CA ASP A 285 1.02 4.81 -2.40
C ASP A 285 1.15 3.35 -2.87
N GLY A 286 2.36 2.93 -3.23
CA GLY A 286 2.66 1.55 -3.59
C GLY A 286 2.67 0.57 -2.41
N TRP A 287 2.60 -0.73 -2.69
CA TRP A 287 2.70 -1.76 -1.65
C TRP A 287 4.17 -2.10 -1.34
N PRO A 288 4.52 -2.49 -0.10
CA PRO A 288 5.91 -2.79 0.25
C PRO A 288 6.48 -4.02 -0.48
N SER A 289 5.62 -4.96 -0.83
CA SER A 289 5.94 -6.19 -1.56
C SER A 289 4.67 -6.89 -2.01
N LEU A 290 4.79 -7.82 -2.96
CA LEU A 290 3.66 -8.61 -3.44
C LEU A 290 3.11 -9.51 -2.33
N ALA A 291 3.96 -10.01 -1.42
CA ALA A 291 3.51 -10.75 -0.25
C ALA A 291 2.59 -9.94 0.67
N VAL A 292 2.87 -8.66 0.93
CA VAL A 292 2.01 -7.80 1.76
C VAL A 292 0.68 -7.55 1.06
N TYR A 293 0.70 -7.25 -0.24
CA TYR A 293 -0.50 -7.05 -1.06
C TYR A 293 -1.41 -8.29 -1.05
N LEU A 294 -0.89 -9.47 -1.41
CA LEU A 294 -1.68 -10.70 -1.45
C LEU A 294 -2.17 -11.14 -0.06
N THR A 295 -1.41 -10.83 1.00
CA THR A 295 -1.90 -11.04 2.38
C THR A 295 -3.12 -10.17 2.67
N ALA A 296 -3.10 -8.90 2.25
CA ALA A 296 -4.24 -7.98 2.43
C ALA A 296 -5.47 -8.44 1.64
N VAL A 297 -5.28 -8.91 0.40
CA VAL A 297 -6.34 -9.49 -0.43
C VAL A 297 -6.96 -10.72 0.26
N ALA A 298 -6.14 -11.65 0.72
CA ALA A 298 -6.61 -12.83 1.45
C ALA A 298 -7.35 -12.47 2.76
N ASP A 299 -6.83 -11.50 3.52
CA ASP A 299 -7.46 -11.03 4.76
C ASP A 299 -8.82 -10.37 4.51
N ALA A 300 -8.95 -9.59 3.43
CA ALA A 300 -10.20 -8.95 3.03
C ALA A 300 -11.26 -9.94 2.55
N LEU A 301 -10.87 -11.00 1.82
CA LEU A 301 -11.80 -12.07 1.43
C LEU A 301 -12.26 -12.90 2.63
N ASP A 302 -11.34 -13.27 3.53
CA ASP A 302 -11.68 -14.08 4.69
C ASP A 302 -12.52 -13.33 5.72
N ASN A 303 -12.16 -12.09 6.03
CA ASN A 303 -12.76 -11.35 7.15
C ASN A 303 -13.74 -10.25 6.71
N GLY A 304 -13.85 -10.01 5.40
CA GLY A 304 -14.46 -8.80 4.86
C GLY A 304 -13.57 -7.57 5.05
N GLY A 305 -13.91 -6.48 4.38
CA GLY A 305 -13.13 -5.24 4.42
C GLY A 305 -12.79 -4.76 3.03
N ASN A 306 -11.75 -3.95 2.93
CA ASN A 306 -11.24 -3.44 1.66
C ASN A 306 -9.71 -3.50 1.62
N VAL A 307 -9.17 -3.43 0.42
CA VAL A 307 -7.75 -3.27 0.11
C VAL A 307 -7.61 -1.92 -0.59
N ASP A 308 -6.98 -0.95 0.09
CA ASP A 308 -6.81 0.43 -0.41
C ASP A 308 -8.09 1.10 -0.95
N GLY A 309 -9.22 0.81 -0.33
CA GLY A 309 -10.51 1.39 -0.70
C GLY A 309 -11.33 0.53 -1.67
N ASP A 310 -10.79 -0.57 -2.18
CA ASP A 310 -11.54 -1.54 -2.99
C ASP A 310 -12.08 -2.68 -2.13
N THR A 311 -13.40 -2.88 -2.21
CA THR A 311 -14.12 -3.94 -1.51
C THR A 311 -14.41 -5.08 -2.50
N PRO A 312 -14.31 -6.35 -2.10
CA PRO A 312 -14.71 -7.47 -2.94
C PRO A 312 -16.24 -7.59 -2.97
N TYR A 313 -16.81 -7.75 -4.17
CA TYR A 313 -18.22 -8.00 -4.43
C TYR A 313 -18.40 -9.25 -5.29
N LEU A 314 -19.62 -9.76 -5.33
CA LEU A 314 -20.09 -10.74 -6.31
C LEU A 314 -21.03 -10.06 -7.30
N THR A 315 -20.80 -10.28 -8.59
CA THR A 315 -21.74 -9.92 -9.67
C THR A 315 -22.99 -10.79 -9.59
N THR A 316 -24.05 -10.43 -10.32
CA THR A 316 -25.23 -11.30 -10.48
C THR A 316 -24.88 -12.67 -11.07
N GLY A 317 -23.78 -12.77 -11.82
CA GLY A 317 -23.24 -14.02 -12.37
C GLY A 317 -22.44 -14.85 -11.36
N GLY A 318 -22.23 -14.35 -10.15
CA GLY A 318 -21.40 -15.01 -9.14
C GLY A 318 -19.90 -14.86 -9.38
N GLU A 319 -19.48 -13.85 -10.14
CA GLU A 319 -18.07 -13.55 -10.37
C GLU A 319 -17.56 -12.60 -9.29
N LEU A 320 -16.32 -12.80 -8.87
CA LEU A 320 -15.62 -11.86 -8.00
C LEU A 320 -15.38 -10.55 -8.76
N TRP A 321 -15.61 -9.44 -8.05
CA TRP A 321 -15.40 -8.10 -8.57
C TRP A 321 -14.94 -7.14 -7.46
N TRP A 322 -13.71 -6.69 -7.54
CA TRP A 322 -13.15 -5.63 -6.72
C TRP A 322 -13.52 -4.27 -7.30
N THR A 323 -14.05 -3.40 -6.44
CA THR A 323 -14.33 -2.01 -6.82
C THR A 323 -14.45 -1.13 -5.59
N SER A 324 -14.50 0.18 -5.82
CA SER A 324 -14.50 1.17 -4.75
C SER A 324 -15.61 0.92 -3.72
N THR A 325 -15.21 1.00 -2.46
CA THR A 325 -16.08 0.75 -1.30
C THR A 325 -17.34 1.59 -1.38
N GLY A 326 -18.49 0.93 -1.22
CA GLY A 326 -19.80 1.58 -1.25
C GLY A 326 -20.45 1.63 -2.63
N ARG A 327 -19.78 1.12 -3.68
CA ARG A 327 -20.43 0.91 -4.98
C ARG A 327 -21.52 -0.17 -4.85
N THR A 328 -22.67 0.10 -5.46
CA THR A 328 -23.86 -0.78 -5.37
C THR A 328 -24.20 -1.48 -6.67
N GLU A 329 -23.65 -1.03 -7.80
CA GLU A 329 -23.94 -1.58 -9.13
C GLU A 329 -22.75 -1.50 -10.09
N LEU A 330 -22.74 -2.45 -11.03
CA LEU A 330 -21.82 -2.55 -12.16
C LEU A 330 -22.64 -2.64 -13.45
N ASN A 331 -22.49 -1.66 -14.35
CA ASN A 331 -23.22 -1.60 -15.63
C ASN A 331 -24.75 -1.78 -15.48
N GLY A 332 -25.32 -1.21 -14.41
CA GLY A 332 -26.75 -1.32 -14.09
C GLY A 332 -27.20 -2.66 -13.47
N SER A 333 -26.26 -3.57 -13.21
CA SER A 333 -26.50 -4.80 -12.46
C SER A 333 -26.06 -4.64 -11.00
N PRO A 334 -26.83 -5.16 -10.02
CA PRO A 334 -26.49 -5.02 -8.61
C PRO A 334 -25.20 -5.79 -8.26
N LEU A 335 -24.46 -5.24 -7.29
CA LEU A 335 -23.32 -5.90 -6.66
C LEU A 335 -23.70 -6.34 -5.24
N THR A 336 -23.32 -7.56 -4.87
CA THR A 336 -23.49 -8.07 -3.50
C THR A 336 -22.14 -8.10 -2.81
N VAL A 337 -22.01 -7.57 -1.60
CA VAL A 337 -20.72 -7.64 -0.86
C VAL A 337 -20.30 -9.10 -0.72
N ALA A 338 -19.04 -9.39 -0.99
CA ALA A 338 -18.48 -10.73 -0.90
C ALA A 338 -18.67 -11.32 0.51
N PRO A 339 -19.12 -12.59 0.62
CA PRO A 339 -19.26 -13.24 1.92
C PRO A 339 -17.90 -13.44 2.59
N ARG A 340 -17.90 -13.42 3.92
CA ARG A 340 -16.73 -13.74 4.73
C ARG A 340 -16.56 -15.25 4.80
N THR A 341 -15.34 -15.73 5.01
CA THR A 341 -15.12 -17.13 5.36
C THR A 341 -15.72 -17.38 6.74
N GLU A 342 -16.89 -18.01 6.81
CA GLU A 342 -17.43 -18.49 8.09
C GLU A 342 -16.42 -19.48 8.68
N THR A 343 -15.90 -19.15 9.86
CA THR A 343 -15.24 -20.15 10.69
C THR A 343 -16.35 -21.09 11.17
N GLU A 344 -16.26 -22.39 10.93
CA GLU A 344 -17.21 -23.38 11.47
C GLU A 344 -17.28 -23.26 13.00
N THR A 345 -18.12 -22.37 13.51
CA THR A 345 -18.40 -22.18 14.94
C THR A 345 -19.65 -21.33 15.13
N ASP A 346 -20.75 -21.69 14.48
CA ASP A 346 -22.07 -21.56 15.12
C ASP A 346 -23.10 -22.50 14.46
N THR A 347 -23.04 -23.78 14.84
CA THR A 347 -24.22 -24.64 14.71
C THR A 347 -24.47 -25.26 16.08
N ALA A 348 -24.99 -24.45 16.99
CA ALA A 348 -25.66 -25.00 18.16
C ALA A 348 -26.85 -25.87 17.68
N PRO A 349 -26.95 -27.14 18.12
CA PRO A 349 -28.08 -27.97 17.73
C PRO A 349 -29.37 -27.45 18.39
N PRO A 350 -30.53 -27.58 17.71
CA PRO A 350 -31.81 -27.11 18.25
C PRO A 350 -32.15 -27.89 19.53
N GLN A 351 -32.71 -27.16 20.51
CA GLN A 351 -33.11 -27.66 21.82
C GLN A 351 -34.20 -28.73 21.77
#